data_AF-A0A135IBL7-F1
#
_entry.id   AF-A0A135IBL7-F1
#
_cell.length_a   1.000
_cell.length_b   1.000
_cell.length_c   1.000
_cell.angle_alpha   90.00
_cell.angle_beta   90.00
_cell.angle_gamma   90.00
#
_symmetry.space_group_name_H-M   'P 1'
#
loop_
_entity.id
_entity.type
_entity.pdbx_description
1 polymer ?
#
loop_
_entity_poly.entity_id
_entity_poly.type
_entity_poly.pdbx_seq_one_letter_code
_entity_poly.pdbx_strand_id
1 'polypeptide(L)'
;MINFDLNELGQLGSMLSGIATCIAVFVAWKAKNEWFSENHFQLKNQLVSNMLDVYMKGVKYCEFQYSISGLTIQAIQTCYKNGEEFKIPEEWEKQAVKNLQDFDNELQRLIKQSLIVESLNNNKHKDLTNRIVTCSNRAIHLLQYTNLTNSEFNIDTVEKWENRYSICLDGKMDFEEAMRLEIKSISNDLLGMSLNFEWLNLDTNFISIEQFLDIDTKSVN
;
A
#
# COMPACT_ATOMS: atom_id res chain seq x y z
N MET A 1 29.92 17.18 -33.12
CA MET A 1 28.67 16.97 -33.88
C MET A 1 28.02 15.75 -33.25
N ILE A 2 26.97 15.94 -32.45
CA ILE A 2 26.30 14.83 -31.73
C ILE A 2 25.35 14.19 -32.73
N ASN A 3 25.65 12.98 -33.19
CA ASN A 3 24.73 12.14 -33.95
C ASN A 3 23.70 11.59 -32.97
N PHE A 4 22.52 12.21 -32.91
CA PHE A 4 21.36 11.58 -32.29
C PHE A 4 20.84 10.51 -33.25
N ASP A 5 20.68 9.30 -32.74
CA ASP A 5 20.06 8.21 -33.48
C ASP A 5 18.60 8.57 -33.75
N LEU A 6 18.21 8.63 -35.03
CA LEU A 6 16.87 9.02 -35.47
C LEU A 6 15.78 8.13 -34.87
N ASN A 7 16.12 6.88 -34.52
CA ASN A 7 15.23 5.96 -33.83
C ASN A 7 14.95 6.38 -32.37
N GLU A 8 15.95 6.87 -31.64
CA GLU A 8 15.77 7.35 -30.26
C GLU A 8 14.91 8.63 -30.23
N LEU A 9 15.09 9.52 -31.21
CA LEU A 9 14.25 10.71 -31.38
C LEU A 9 12.79 10.34 -31.72
N GLY A 10 12.58 9.31 -32.55
CA GLY A 10 11.24 8.80 -32.86
C GLY A 10 10.53 8.20 -31.65
N GLN A 11 11.25 7.43 -30.82
CA GLN A 11 10.71 6.87 -29.58
C GLN A 11 10.35 7.96 -28.56
N LEU A 12 11.24 8.94 -28.35
CA LEU A 12 10.97 10.12 -27.52
C LEU A 12 9.74 10.91 -28.00
N GLY A 13 9.62 11.14 -29.31
CA GLY A 13 8.48 11.81 -29.90
C GLY A 13 7.16 11.05 -29.67
N SER A 14 7.17 9.72 -29.81
CA SER A 14 6.00 8.88 -29.55
C SER A 14 5.60 8.89 -28.07
N MET A 15 6.57 8.83 -27.16
CA MET A 15 6.35 8.86 -25.72
C MET A 15 5.78 10.20 -25.28
N LEU A 16 6.34 11.31 -25.76
CA LEU A 16 5.84 12.67 -25.48
C LEU A 16 4.43 12.88 -26.04
N SER A 17 4.13 12.36 -27.24
CA SER A 17 2.77 12.38 -27.79
C SER A 17 1.78 11.56 -26.97
N GLY A 18 2.21 10.39 -26.47
CA GLY A 18 1.41 9.55 -25.57
C GLY A 18 1.08 10.29 -24.27
N ILE A 19 2.10 10.87 -23.63
CA ILE A 19 1.94 11.68 -22.41
C ILE A 19 1.02 12.88 -22.66
N ALA A 20 1.22 13.62 -23.76
CA ALA A 20 0.39 14.75 -24.11
C ALA A 20 -1.07 14.35 -24.33
N THR A 21 -1.32 13.18 -24.92
CA THR A 21 -2.66 12.63 -25.11
C THR A 21 -3.29 12.24 -23.77
N CYS A 22 -2.56 11.58 -22.88
CA CYS A 22 -3.03 11.27 -21.52
C CYS A 22 -3.37 12.55 -20.74
N ILE A 23 -2.53 13.59 -20.82
CA ILE A 23 -2.77 14.89 -20.20
C ILE A 23 -4.00 15.56 -20.81
N ALA A 24 -4.16 15.55 -22.14
CA ALA A 24 -5.31 16.14 -22.81
C ALA A 24 -6.63 15.44 -22.43
N VAL A 25 -6.62 14.10 -22.34
CA VAL A 25 -7.76 13.31 -21.86
C VAL A 25 -8.06 13.62 -20.39
N PHE A 26 -7.03 13.71 -19.54
CA PHE A 26 -7.20 14.08 -18.13
C PHE A 26 -7.76 15.50 -17.96
N VAL A 27 -7.26 16.47 -18.73
CA VAL A 27 -7.73 17.86 -18.73
C VAL A 27 -9.16 17.95 -19.26
N ALA A 28 -9.49 17.23 -20.34
CA ALA A 28 -10.84 17.18 -20.89
C ALA A 28 -11.83 16.49 -19.93
N TRP A 29 -11.40 15.42 -19.26
CA TRP A 29 -12.19 14.75 -18.22
C TRP A 29 -12.40 15.64 -16.99
N LYS A 30 -11.33 16.31 -16.52
CA LYS A 30 -11.39 17.28 -15.43
C LYS A 30 -12.30 18.46 -15.79
N ALA A 31 -12.14 19.05 -16.97
CA ALA A 31 -12.96 20.16 -17.46
C ALA A 31 -14.42 19.73 -17.62
N LYS A 32 -14.67 18.51 -18.12
CA LYS A 32 -16.02 17.95 -18.15
C LYS A 32 -16.61 17.87 -16.74
N ASN A 33 -15.91 17.34 -15.76
CA ASN A 33 -16.49 17.14 -14.43
C ASN A 33 -16.55 18.43 -13.59
N GLU A 34 -15.63 19.38 -13.81
CA GLU A 34 -15.69 20.72 -13.22
C GLU A 34 -16.76 21.61 -13.87
N TRP A 35 -16.97 21.52 -15.20
CA TRP A 35 -17.97 22.33 -15.91
C TRP A 35 -19.39 21.73 -15.92
N PHE A 36 -19.54 20.41 -15.81
CA PHE A 36 -20.86 19.74 -15.82
C PHE A 36 -21.43 19.42 -14.43
N SER A 37 -21.11 20.23 -13.41
CA SER A 37 -21.85 20.27 -12.13
C SER A 37 -21.74 19.00 -11.26
N GLU A 38 -20.65 18.24 -11.37
CA GLU A 38 -20.41 17.14 -10.43
C GLU A 38 -19.93 17.71 -9.09
N ASN A 39 -20.89 17.97 -8.19
CA ASN A 39 -20.63 18.54 -6.88
C ASN A 39 -19.50 17.78 -6.16
N HIS A 40 -18.49 18.53 -5.71
CA HIS A 40 -17.36 18.06 -4.91
C HIS A 40 -16.44 17.01 -5.58
N PHE A 41 -16.36 17.00 -6.91
CA PHE A 41 -15.52 16.10 -7.70
C PHE A 41 -14.07 15.97 -7.21
N GLN A 42 -13.40 17.09 -6.91
CA GLN A 42 -12.01 17.08 -6.41
C GLN A 42 -11.88 16.31 -5.09
N LEU A 43 -12.83 16.47 -4.16
CA LEU A 43 -12.84 15.77 -2.88
C LEU A 43 -13.07 14.26 -3.03
N LYS A 44 -13.91 13.86 -4.00
CA LYS A 44 -14.16 12.45 -4.33
C LYS A 44 -12.94 11.78 -4.97
N ASN A 45 -12.26 12.47 -5.89
CA ASN A 45 -11.00 11.99 -6.46
C ASN A 45 -9.92 11.83 -5.40
N GLN A 46 -9.77 12.84 -4.54
CA GLN A 46 -8.80 12.79 -3.45
C GLN A 46 -9.08 11.64 -2.49
N LEU A 47 -10.36 11.34 -2.21
CA LEU A 47 -10.72 10.17 -1.42
C LEU A 47 -10.25 8.87 -2.09
N VAL A 48 -10.54 8.67 -3.38
CA VAL A 48 -10.11 7.47 -4.12
C VAL A 48 -8.58 7.36 -4.17
N SER A 49 -7.87 8.47 -4.38
CA SER A 49 -6.41 8.50 -4.31
C SER A 49 -5.88 8.10 -2.93
N ASN A 50 -6.45 8.64 -1.86
CA ASN A 50 -6.07 8.26 -0.50
C ASN A 50 -6.34 6.77 -0.22
N MET A 51 -7.40 6.19 -0.79
CA MET A 51 -7.66 4.75 -0.66
C MET A 51 -6.57 3.91 -1.34
N LEU A 52 -6.11 4.33 -2.52
CA LEU A 52 -4.98 3.69 -3.20
C LEU A 52 -3.69 3.81 -2.38
N ASP A 53 -3.45 4.95 -1.74
CA ASP A 53 -2.30 5.15 -0.85
C ASP A 53 -2.35 4.22 0.37
N VAL A 54 -3.51 4.10 1.04
CA VAL A 54 -3.72 3.15 2.15
C VAL A 54 -3.49 1.72 1.69
N TYR A 55 -4.05 1.34 0.54
CA TYR A 55 -3.85 0.02 -0.06
C TYR A 55 -2.35 -0.26 -0.23
N MET A 56 -1.61 0.63 -0.89
CA MET A 56 -0.18 0.44 -1.15
C MET A 56 0.66 0.37 0.12
N LYS A 57 0.36 1.21 1.13
CA LYS A 57 1.06 1.16 2.42
C LYS A 57 0.76 -0.15 3.17
N GLY A 58 -0.50 -0.61 3.16
CA GLY A 58 -0.90 -1.88 3.78
C GLY A 58 -0.23 -3.09 3.13
N VAL A 59 -0.18 -3.13 1.79
CA VAL A 59 0.50 -4.18 1.02
C VAL A 59 1.99 -4.21 1.34
N LYS A 60 2.67 -3.06 1.23
CA LYS A 60 4.10 -2.93 1.55
C LYS A 60 4.43 -3.37 2.97
N TYR A 61 3.58 -3.02 3.93
CA TYR A 61 3.76 -3.47 5.30
C TYR A 61 3.71 -5.00 5.40
N CYS A 62 2.69 -5.63 4.82
CA CYS A 62 2.52 -7.08 4.88
C CYS A 62 3.70 -7.81 4.23
N GLU A 63 4.20 -7.30 3.10
CA GLU A 63 5.36 -7.87 2.41
C GLU A 63 6.66 -7.72 3.17
N PHE A 64 6.84 -6.61 3.88
CA PHE A 64 7.96 -6.44 4.79
C PHE A 64 7.93 -7.49 5.92
N GLN A 65 6.77 -7.70 6.54
CA GLN A 65 6.61 -8.71 7.61
C GLN A 65 6.82 -10.14 7.12
N TYR A 66 6.31 -10.44 5.92
CA TYR A 66 6.56 -11.70 5.24
C TYR A 66 8.07 -11.93 5.04
N SER A 67 8.78 -10.91 4.56
CA SER A 67 10.22 -10.98 4.29
C SER A 67 11.03 -11.19 5.58
N ILE A 68 10.71 -10.45 6.65
CA ILE A 68 11.34 -10.63 7.96
C ILE A 68 11.11 -12.04 8.48
N SER A 69 9.89 -12.54 8.41
CA SER A 69 9.55 -13.85 8.97
C SER A 69 10.35 -14.96 8.29
N GLY A 70 10.51 -14.91 6.96
CA GLY A 70 11.35 -15.85 6.22
C GLY A 70 12.84 -15.78 6.60
N LEU A 71 13.39 -14.56 6.72
CA LEU A 71 14.80 -14.37 7.12
C LEU A 71 15.06 -14.83 8.56
N THR A 72 14.15 -14.55 9.47
CA THR A 72 14.24 -14.99 10.86
C THR A 72 14.22 -16.51 10.98
N ILE A 73 13.36 -17.20 10.23
CA ILE A 73 13.34 -18.68 10.20
C ILE A 73 14.71 -19.24 9.79
N GLN A 74 15.30 -18.70 8.73
CA GLN A 74 16.63 -19.13 8.26
C GLN A 74 17.73 -18.84 9.28
N ALA A 75 17.67 -17.68 9.93
CA ALA A 75 18.65 -17.27 10.92
C ALA A 75 18.58 -18.12 12.19
N ILE A 76 17.39 -18.38 12.73
CA ILE A 76 17.17 -19.27 13.88
C ILE A 76 17.72 -20.67 13.59
N GLN A 77 17.41 -21.23 12.41
CA GLN A 77 17.93 -22.53 11.99
C GLN A 77 19.46 -22.59 11.92
N THR A 78 20.11 -21.47 11.57
CA THR A 78 21.57 -21.37 11.49
C THR A 78 22.20 -21.19 12.88
N CYS A 79 21.67 -20.28 13.70
CA CYS A 79 22.11 -20.06 15.07
C CYS A 79 21.98 -21.32 15.92
N TYR A 80 20.88 -22.08 15.80
CA TYR A 80 20.72 -23.36 16.50
C TYR A 80 21.75 -24.42 16.10
N LYS A 81 22.14 -24.48 14.82
CA LYS A 81 23.23 -25.38 14.39
C LYS A 81 24.59 -25.00 15.00
N ASN A 82 24.77 -23.71 15.30
CA ASN A 82 26.01 -23.18 15.85
C ASN A 82 26.00 -23.04 17.39
N GLY A 83 24.87 -23.31 18.05
CA GLY A 83 24.70 -23.10 19.50
C GLY A 83 24.60 -21.63 19.91
N GLU A 84 24.25 -20.75 18.98
CA GLU A 84 24.11 -19.31 19.18
C GLU A 84 22.63 -18.92 19.39
N GLU A 85 22.39 -17.80 20.08
CA GLU A 85 21.06 -17.22 20.26
C GLU A 85 20.78 -16.22 19.13
N PHE A 86 19.64 -16.37 18.45
CA PHE A 86 19.22 -15.41 17.44
C PHE A 86 18.60 -14.16 18.08
N LYS A 87 18.96 -12.98 17.59
CA LYS A 87 18.36 -11.70 17.96
C LYS A 87 17.90 -10.96 16.71
N ILE A 88 16.69 -10.42 16.78
CA ILE A 88 16.14 -9.60 15.71
C ILE A 88 16.95 -8.30 15.61
N PRO A 89 17.38 -7.88 14.41
CA PRO A 89 18.03 -6.59 14.22
C PRO A 89 17.13 -5.42 14.64
N GLU A 90 17.68 -4.46 15.38
CA GLU A 90 16.95 -3.29 15.88
C GLU A 90 16.39 -2.43 14.73
N GLU A 91 17.08 -2.41 13.59
CA GLU A 91 16.65 -1.71 12.37
C GLU A 91 15.33 -2.26 11.82
N TRP A 92 15.11 -3.57 11.94
CA TRP A 92 13.90 -4.23 11.45
C TRP A 92 12.70 -3.88 12.34
N GLU A 93 12.92 -3.81 13.65
CA GLU A 93 11.91 -3.36 14.61
C GLU A 93 11.53 -1.89 14.36
N LYS A 94 12.53 -1.01 14.20
CA LYS A 94 12.31 0.41 13.88
C LYS A 94 11.52 0.60 12.58
N GLN A 95 11.90 -0.12 11.53
CA GLN A 95 11.20 -0.03 10.25
C GLN A 95 9.78 -0.60 10.33
N ALA A 96 9.56 -1.69 11.08
CA ALA A 96 8.22 -2.22 11.31
C ALA A 96 7.30 -1.19 12.00
N VAL A 97 7.80 -0.53 13.04
CA VAL A 97 7.06 0.53 13.74
C VAL A 97 6.76 1.70 12.82
N LYS A 98 7.75 2.15 12.03
CA LYS A 98 7.56 3.24 11.06
C LYS A 98 6.49 2.89 10.02
N ASN A 99 6.57 1.71 9.40
CA ASN A 99 5.60 1.29 8.38
C ASN A 99 4.16 1.24 8.96
N LEU A 100 4.02 0.81 10.22
CA LEU A 100 2.73 0.81 10.92
C LEU A 100 2.19 2.23 11.15
N GLN A 101 3.05 3.15 11.60
CA GLN A 101 2.70 4.55 11.80
C GLN A 101 2.31 5.23 10.48
N ASP A 102 3.05 4.97 9.40
CA ASP A 102 2.77 5.52 8.08
C ASP A 102 1.43 5.04 7.53
N PHE A 103 1.06 3.78 7.81
CA PHE A 103 -0.25 3.22 7.49
C PHE A 103 -1.36 3.86 8.34
N ASP A 104 -1.20 3.93 9.66
CA ASP A 104 -2.21 4.51 10.56
C ASP A 104 -2.48 6.00 10.26
N ASN A 105 -1.42 6.79 10.05
CA ASN A 105 -1.54 8.19 9.66
C ASN A 105 -2.35 8.37 8.36
N GLU A 106 -2.11 7.49 7.39
CA GLU A 106 -2.81 7.51 6.11
C GLU A 106 -4.26 7.10 6.24
N LEU A 107 -4.52 6.06 7.04
CA LEU A 107 -5.86 5.59 7.34
C LEU A 107 -6.68 6.67 8.04
N GLN A 108 -6.11 7.36 9.04
CA GLN A 108 -6.78 8.46 9.72
C GLN A 108 -7.11 9.61 8.75
N ARG A 109 -6.21 9.91 7.81
CA ARG A 109 -6.44 10.90 6.74
C ARG A 109 -7.60 10.46 5.85
N LEU A 110 -7.63 9.19 5.45
CA LEU A 110 -8.68 8.61 4.62
C LEU A 110 -10.06 8.66 5.32
N ILE A 111 -10.14 8.24 6.58
CA ILE A 111 -11.39 8.26 7.38
C ILE A 111 -11.92 9.69 7.53
N LYS A 112 -11.04 10.67 7.81
CA LYS A 112 -11.46 12.07 7.89
C LYS A 112 -12.04 12.56 6.56
N GLN A 113 -11.40 12.20 5.45
CA GLN A 113 -11.87 12.55 4.11
C GLN A 113 -13.20 11.85 3.76
N SER A 114 -13.37 10.58 4.15
CA SER A 114 -14.60 9.84 3.86
C SER A 114 -15.80 10.44 4.57
N LEU A 115 -15.65 10.88 5.82
CA LEU A 115 -16.70 11.58 6.57
C LEU A 115 -17.12 12.89 5.89
N ILE A 116 -16.15 13.66 5.37
CA ILE A 116 -16.45 14.87 4.60
C ILE A 116 -17.24 14.51 3.35
N VAL A 117 -16.77 13.55 2.55
CA VAL A 117 -17.45 13.14 1.31
C VAL A 117 -18.86 12.59 1.58
N GLU A 118 -19.04 11.83 2.66
CA GLU A 118 -20.33 11.27 3.08
C GLU A 118 -21.31 12.37 3.50
N SER A 119 -20.85 13.38 4.26
CA SER A 119 -21.69 14.51 4.71
C SER A 119 -22.25 15.36 3.57
N LEU A 120 -21.65 15.29 2.38
CA LEU A 120 -22.06 16.06 1.20
C LEU A 120 -23.22 15.42 0.44
N ASN A 121 -23.66 14.22 0.85
CA ASN A 121 -24.73 13.48 0.17
C ASN A 121 -25.86 13.07 1.13
N ASN A 122 -26.74 14.03 1.44
CA ASN A 122 -27.89 13.88 2.35
C ASN A 122 -28.83 12.69 2.04
N ASN A 123 -28.82 12.17 0.80
CA ASN A 123 -29.69 11.06 0.37
C ASN A 123 -28.98 9.68 0.38
N LYS A 124 -27.64 9.64 0.53
CA LYS A 124 -26.83 8.42 0.62
C LYS A 124 -26.09 8.37 1.96
N HIS A 125 -26.83 8.34 3.08
CA HIS A 125 -26.25 7.91 4.37
C HIS A 125 -26.07 6.38 4.37
N LYS A 126 -25.14 5.88 3.55
CA LYS A 126 -24.71 4.48 3.59
C LYS A 126 -23.18 4.39 3.47
N ASP A 127 -22.61 3.93 4.57
CA ASP A 127 -21.66 2.81 4.62
C ASP A 127 -20.22 3.06 4.13
N LEU A 128 -19.90 4.21 3.53
CA LEU A 128 -18.55 4.46 2.98
C LEU A 128 -17.45 4.38 4.05
N THR A 129 -17.61 5.15 5.12
CA THR A 129 -16.62 5.20 6.21
C THR A 129 -16.51 3.84 6.90
N ASN A 130 -17.64 3.15 7.09
CA ASN A 130 -17.66 1.82 7.70
C ASN A 130 -16.97 0.77 6.82
N ARG A 131 -17.22 0.76 5.51
CA ARG A 131 -16.55 -0.14 4.55
C ARG A 131 -15.03 0.05 4.57
N ILE A 132 -14.57 1.30 4.58
CA ILE A 132 -13.15 1.66 4.70
C ILE A 132 -12.58 1.14 6.02
N VAL A 133 -13.26 1.42 7.15
CA VAL A 133 -12.83 0.98 8.48
C VAL A 133 -12.80 -0.56 8.57
N THR A 134 -13.79 -1.26 8.02
CA THR A 134 -13.84 -2.72 8.01
C THR A 134 -12.67 -3.33 7.25
N CYS A 135 -12.33 -2.82 6.06
CA CYS A 135 -11.17 -3.30 5.31
C CYS A 135 -9.85 -2.97 6.04
N SER A 136 -9.78 -1.80 6.66
CA SER A 136 -8.59 -1.36 7.37
C SER A 136 -8.37 -2.09 8.68
N ASN A 137 -9.45 -2.50 9.36
CA ASN A 137 -9.40 -3.35 10.54
C ASN A 137 -8.84 -4.74 10.22
N ARG A 138 -9.04 -5.27 9.01
CA ARG A 138 -8.41 -6.53 8.58
C ARG A 138 -6.90 -6.38 8.53
N ALA A 139 -6.40 -5.27 7.96
CA ALA A 139 -4.98 -4.94 8.05
C ALA A 139 -4.52 -4.79 9.50
N ILE A 140 -5.18 -3.97 10.33
CA ILE A 140 -4.80 -3.76 11.74
C ILE A 140 -4.78 -5.07 12.54
N HIS A 141 -5.74 -5.97 12.30
CA HIS A 141 -5.74 -7.27 12.94
C HIS A 141 -4.48 -8.06 12.58
N LEU A 142 -4.05 -8.05 11.32
CA LEU A 142 -2.78 -8.66 10.91
C LEU A 142 -1.57 -7.99 11.55
N LEU A 143 -1.61 -6.66 11.67
CA LEU A 143 -0.57 -5.84 12.31
C LEU A 143 -0.31 -6.27 13.77
N GLN A 144 -1.34 -6.73 14.48
CA GLN A 144 -1.24 -7.19 15.87
C GLN A 144 -0.48 -8.51 16.00
N TYR A 145 -0.64 -9.45 15.05
CA TYR A 145 0.12 -10.72 15.03
C TYR A 145 1.56 -10.53 14.57
N THR A 146 1.85 -9.41 13.91
CA THR A 146 3.18 -9.09 13.38
C THR A 146 3.92 -8.03 14.21
N ASN A 147 3.50 -7.77 15.44
CA ASN A 147 4.25 -6.88 16.31
C ASN A 147 5.55 -7.56 16.77
N LEU A 148 6.70 -7.00 16.37
CA LEU A 148 8.02 -7.46 16.81
C LEU A 148 8.33 -7.05 18.27
N THR A 149 7.58 -6.07 18.81
CA THR A 149 7.82 -5.50 20.14
C THR A 149 6.97 -6.15 21.25
N ASN A 150 6.05 -7.06 20.91
CA ASN A 150 5.21 -7.72 21.91
C ASN A 150 6.01 -8.85 22.57
N SER A 151 6.23 -8.76 23.89
CA SER A 151 7.03 -9.71 24.67
C SER A 151 6.38 -11.10 24.80
N GLU A 152 5.07 -11.23 24.58
CA GLU A 152 4.40 -12.54 24.42
C GLU A 152 4.86 -13.26 23.14
N PHE A 153 5.42 -12.51 22.20
CA PHE A 153 6.07 -12.96 20.99
C PHE A 153 7.60 -12.78 21.08
N ASN A 154 8.22 -12.97 22.26
CA ASN A 154 9.59 -13.49 22.32
C ASN A 154 9.55 -14.90 21.71
N ILE A 155 9.66 -14.92 20.38
CA ILE A 155 9.47 -16.11 19.55
C ILE A 155 10.84 -16.70 19.28
N ASP A 156 11.20 -17.68 20.09
CA ASP A 156 12.51 -18.31 19.97
C ASP A 156 12.46 -19.49 18.98
N THR A 157 11.26 -19.96 18.60
CA THR A 157 11.10 -21.20 17.81
C THR A 157 10.69 -20.96 16.37
N VAL A 158 11.25 -21.77 15.47
CA VAL A 158 10.92 -21.79 14.04
C VAL A 158 9.42 -21.98 13.79
N GLU A 159 8.78 -22.93 14.48
CA GLU A 159 7.36 -23.26 14.31
C GLU A 159 6.43 -22.05 14.52
N LYS A 160 6.73 -21.21 15.52
CA LYS A 160 5.94 -20.01 15.79
C LYS A 160 6.15 -18.95 14.72
N TRP A 161 7.36 -18.81 14.18
CA TRP A 161 7.64 -17.93 13.05
C TRP A 161 6.98 -18.40 11.76
N GLU A 162 6.94 -19.72 11.52
CA GLU A 162 6.23 -20.32 10.38
C GLU A 162 4.71 -20.07 10.48
N ASN A 163 4.13 -20.21 11.67
CA ASN A 163 2.72 -19.89 11.90
C ASN A 163 2.43 -18.39 11.62
N ARG A 164 3.26 -17.49 12.17
CA ARG A 164 3.15 -16.05 11.92
C ARG A 164 3.29 -15.71 10.43
N TYR A 165 4.22 -16.36 9.74
CA TYR A 165 4.39 -16.22 8.29
C TYR A 165 3.12 -16.63 7.53
N SER A 166 2.50 -17.77 7.87
CA SER A 166 1.27 -18.24 7.24
C SER A 166 0.11 -17.26 7.46
N ILE A 167 -0.09 -16.81 8.70
CA ILE A 167 -1.14 -15.83 9.04
C ILE A 167 -0.95 -14.53 8.25
N CYS A 168 0.29 -14.06 8.12
CA CYS A 168 0.61 -12.84 7.38
C CYS A 168 0.30 -12.99 5.88
N LEU A 169 0.60 -14.15 5.30
CA LEU A 169 0.34 -14.42 3.87
C LEU A 169 -1.17 -14.48 3.59
N ASP A 170 -1.92 -15.27 4.36
CA ASP A 170 -3.37 -15.42 4.18
C ASP A 170 -4.08 -14.08 4.40
N GLY A 171 -3.66 -13.35 5.42
CA GLY A 171 -4.18 -12.03 5.72
C GLY A 171 -3.89 -10.99 4.65
N LYS A 172 -2.67 -10.99 4.08
CA LYS A 172 -2.32 -10.10 2.97
C LYS A 172 -3.31 -10.29 1.81
N MET A 173 -3.59 -11.54 1.44
CA MET A 173 -4.51 -11.86 0.36
C MET A 173 -5.92 -11.35 0.66
N ASP A 174 -6.44 -11.60 1.86
CA ASP A 174 -7.77 -11.11 2.27
C ASP A 174 -7.86 -9.58 2.29
N PHE A 175 -6.82 -8.90 2.80
CA PHE A 175 -6.75 -7.43 2.80
C PHE A 175 -6.73 -6.87 1.38
N GLU A 176 -5.87 -7.41 0.51
CA GLU A 176 -5.75 -6.96 -0.88
C GLU A 176 -7.06 -7.12 -1.63
N GLU A 177 -7.68 -8.30 -1.54
CA GLU A 177 -8.95 -8.57 -2.21
C GLU A 177 -10.04 -7.62 -1.71
N ALA A 178 -10.19 -7.48 -0.39
CA ALA A 178 -11.19 -6.60 0.20
C ALA A 178 -11.00 -5.14 -0.23
N MET A 179 -9.78 -4.60 -0.12
CA MET A 179 -9.49 -3.22 -0.51
C MET A 179 -9.68 -2.99 -2.02
N ARG A 180 -9.24 -3.92 -2.88
CA ARG A 180 -9.42 -3.80 -4.35
C ARG A 180 -10.91 -3.74 -4.72
N LEU A 181 -11.73 -4.62 -4.12
CA LEU A 181 -13.18 -4.64 -4.36
C LEU A 181 -13.83 -3.33 -3.90
N GLU A 182 -13.46 -2.86 -2.70
CA GLU A 182 -14.01 -1.63 -2.14
C GLU A 182 -13.61 -0.39 -2.93
N ILE A 183 -12.34 -0.26 -3.32
CA ILE A 183 -11.87 0.85 -4.16
C ILE A 183 -12.61 0.86 -5.50
N LYS A 184 -12.79 -0.30 -6.15
CA LYS A 184 -13.56 -0.39 -7.40
C LYS A 184 -15.00 0.05 -7.21
N SER A 185 -15.67 -0.44 -6.16
CA SER A 185 -17.05 -0.10 -5.89
C SER A 185 -17.21 1.38 -5.54
N ILE A 186 -16.38 1.93 -4.65
CA ILE A 186 -16.43 3.32 -4.22
C ILE A 186 -16.07 4.26 -5.37
N SER A 187 -15.07 3.92 -6.18
CA SER A 187 -14.74 4.69 -7.40
C SER A 187 -15.91 4.74 -8.37
N ASN A 188 -16.60 3.62 -8.57
CA ASN A 188 -17.77 3.58 -9.45
C ASN A 188 -18.95 4.38 -8.86
N ASP A 189 -19.18 4.29 -7.55
CA ASP A 189 -20.26 4.99 -6.85
C ASP A 189 -20.06 6.51 -6.81
N LEU A 190 -18.81 6.97 -6.74
CA LEU A 190 -18.47 8.38 -6.59
C LEU A 190 -18.14 9.09 -7.90
N LEU A 191 -17.48 8.39 -8.84
CA LEU A 191 -16.90 8.95 -10.06
C LEU A 191 -17.46 8.32 -11.34
N GLY A 192 -18.31 7.28 -11.24
CA GLY A 192 -18.80 6.54 -12.41
C GLY A 192 -17.69 5.81 -13.17
N MET A 193 -16.56 5.52 -12.50
CA MET A 193 -15.40 4.88 -13.09
C MET A 193 -15.10 3.56 -12.39
N SER A 194 -14.79 2.52 -13.18
CA SER A 194 -14.22 1.29 -12.65
C SER A 194 -12.70 1.34 -12.81
N LEU A 195 -11.98 1.24 -11.69
CA LEU A 195 -10.52 1.24 -11.70
C LEU A 195 -9.98 -0.14 -12.06
N ASN A 196 -9.01 -0.16 -12.99
CA ASN A 196 -8.19 -1.35 -13.26
C ASN A 196 -6.83 -1.21 -12.54
N PHE A 197 -6.60 -2.06 -11.55
CA PHE A 197 -5.39 -2.07 -10.73
C PHE A 197 -4.15 -2.53 -11.52
N GLU A 198 -4.32 -3.39 -12.52
CA GLU A 198 -3.23 -3.84 -13.40
C GLU A 198 -2.64 -2.65 -14.17
N TRP A 199 -3.50 -1.75 -14.64
CA TRP A 199 -3.06 -0.54 -15.36
C TRP A 199 -2.38 0.48 -14.46
N LEU A 200 -2.66 0.43 -13.16
CA LEU A 200 -2.05 1.31 -12.17
C LEU A 200 -0.70 0.74 -11.66
N ASN A 201 -0.29 -0.44 -12.13
CA ASN A 201 0.93 -1.14 -11.72
C ASN A 201 1.04 -1.29 -10.19
N LEU A 202 -0.09 -1.57 -9.55
CA LEU A 202 -0.19 -1.76 -8.10
C LEU A 202 -0.07 -3.23 -7.68
N ASP A 203 0.11 -4.13 -8.65
CA ASP A 203 0.52 -5.51 -8.43
C ASP A 203 2.03 -5.52 -8.21
N THR A 204 2.43 -5.29 -6.96
CA THR A 204 3.84 -5.28 -6.59
C THR A 204 4.37 -6.69 -6.41
N ASN A 205 5.47 -6.99 -7.12
CA ASN A 205 6.27 -8.19 -6.90
C ASN A 205 7.62 -7.75 -6.32
N PHE A 206 7.80 -7.97 -5.01
CA PHE A 206 9.03 -7.59 -4.32
C PHE A 206 10.07 -8.70 -4.34
N ILE A 207 11.35 -8.31 -4.33
CA ILE A 207 12.50 -9.22 -4.49
C ILE A 207 13.42 -9.19 -3.26
N SER A 208 13.52 -8.08 -2.51
CA SER A 208 14.41 -8.01 -1.32
C SER A 208 13.91 -7.10 -0.18
N ILE A 209 14.33 -7.41 1.05
CA ILE A 209 13.98 -6.63 2.25
C ILE A 209 14.57 -5.22 2.26
N GLU A 210 15.70 -5.03 1.55
CA GLU A 210 16.38 -3.74 1.39
C GLU A 210 15.48 -2.70 0.71
N GLN A 211 14.51 -3.15 -0.09
CA GLN A 211 13.52 -2.27 -0.75
C GLN A 211 12.51 -1.64 0.24
N PHE A 212 12.49 -2.10 1.49
CA PHE A 212 11.61 -1.60 2.55
C PHE A 212 12.35 -0.80 3.62
N LEU A 213 13.68 -0.80 3.61
CA LEU A 213 14.48 -0.03 4.55
C LEU A 213 14.65 1.38 3.99
N ASP A 214 13.90 2.33 4.56
CA ASP A 214 14.03 3.76 4.25
C ASP A 214 15.25 4.40 4.93
N ILE A 215 16.12 3.57 5.53
CA ILE A 215 17.28 4.03 6.29
C ILE A 215 18.37 4.39 5.29
N ASP A 216 18.72 5.68 5.26
CA ASP A 216 19.93 6.18 4.60
C ASP A 216 21.13 5.36 5.09
N THR A 217 21.58 4.39 4.28
CA THR A 217 22.80 3.60 4.54
C THR A 217 24.09 4.42 4.42
N LYS A 218 23.99 5.75 4.39
CA LYS A 218 25.11 6.70 4.21
C LYS A 218 25.67 7.29 5.50
N SER A 219 25.21 6.87 6.68
CA SER A 219 25.75 7.33 7.96
C SER A 219 26.58 6.27 8.70
N VAL A 220 27.26 5.37 7.97
CA VAL A 220 28.35 4.56 8.53
C VAL A 220 29.57 4.71 7.64
N ASN A 221 30.40 5.70 7.97
CA ASN A 221 31.84 5.76 7.72
C ASN A 221 32.49 6.48 8.90
#